data_AF-A0A453DUQ3-F1
#
_entry.id   AF-A0A453DUQ3-F1
#
_cell.length_a   1.000
_cell.length_b   1.000
_cell.length_c   1.000
_cell.angle_alpha   90.00
_cell.angle_beta   90.00
_cell.angle_gamma   90.00
#
_symmetry.space_group_name_H-M   'P 1'
#
loop_
_entity.id
_entity.type
_entity.pdbx_description
1 polymer ?
#
loop_
_entity_poly.entity_id
_entity_poly.type
_entity_poly.pdbx_seq_one_letter_code
_entity_poly.pdbx_strand_id
1 'polypeptide(L)'
;MDIYKSEELFWQRRGGQNWLLKGDANTAYFQAIANGRRRKCAIPLLWDGDVLLDNPYDISTHIYSFYNELFSAEPRGGVSLRADFWPLAD
;
A
#
# COMPACT_ATOMS: atom_id res chain seq x y z
N MET A 1 -6.10 -17.96 -49.81
CA MET A 1 -5.88 -16.56 -49.37
C MET A 1 -7.07 -16.04 -48.58
N ASP A 2 -8.32 -16.23 -49.04
CA ASP A 2 -9.51 -15.68 -48.35
C ASP A 2 -9.81 -16.29 -46.97
N ILE A 3 -9.51 -17.57 -46.76
CA ILE A 3 -9.77 -18.28 -45.51
C ILE A 3 -8.94 -17.66 -44.35
N TYR A 4 -7.64 -17.41 -44.59
CA TYR A 4 -6.77 -16.77 -43.61
C TYR A 4 -7.21 -15.35 -43.28
N LYS A 5 -7.73 -14.62 -44.27
CA LYS A 5 -8.22 -13.25 -44.10
C LYS A 5 -9.52 -13.20 -43.28
N SER A 6 -10.41 -14.17 -43.50
CA SER A 6 -11.62 -14.32 -42.68
C SER A 6 -11.31 -14.71 -41.24
N GLU A 7 -10.30 -15.56 -41.02
CA GLU A 7 -9.86 -15.97 -39.69
C GLU A 7 -9.21 -14.80 -38.93
N GLU A 8 -8.36 -14.02 -39.59
CA GLU A 8 -7.77 -12.80 -39.03
C GLU A 8 -8.83 -11.78 -38.59
N LEU A 9 -9.82 -11.49 -39.46
CA LEU A 9 -10.93 -10.59 -39.14
C LEU A 9 -11.77 -11.09 -37.97
N PHE A 10 -11.99 -12.41 -37.89
CA PHE A 10 -12.70 -13.02 -36.76
C PHE A 10 -11.95 -12.82 -35.44
N TRP A 11 -10.64 -13.12 -35.42
CA TRP A 11 -9.81 -12.96 -34.22
C TRP A 11 -9.64 -11.48 -33.82
N GLN A 12 -9.52 -10.57 -34.78
CA GLN A 12 -9.46 -9.13 -34.52
C GLN A 12 -10.75 -8.62 -33.85
N ARG A 13 -11.93 -8.98 -34.38
CA ARG A 13 -13.23 -8.61 -33.79
C ARG A 13 -13.39 -9.19 -32.39
N ARG A 14 -13.03 -10.46 -32.22
CA ARG A 14 -13.09 -11.15 -30.92
C ARG A 14 -12.15 -10.54 -29.89
N GLY A 15 -10.93 -10.15 -30.30
CA GLY A 15 -9.96 -9.44 -29.48
C GLY A 15 -10.48 -8.07 -29.02
N GLY A 16 -11.02 -7.28 -29.95
CA GLY A 16 -11.64 -5.98 -29.63
C GLY A 16 -12.84 -6.09 -28.70
N GLN A 17 -13.73 -7.07 -28.92
CA GLN A 17 -14.84 -7.35 -28.01
C GLN A 17 -14.36 -7.78 -26.62
N ASN A 18 -13.34 -8.65 -26.53
CA ASN A 18 -12.75 -9.03 -25.25
C ASN A 18 -12.14 -7.82 -24.54
N TRP A 19 -11.40 -6.95 -25.23
CA TRP A 19 -10.83 -5.74 -24.65
C TRP A 19 -11.91 -4.77 -24.17
N LEU A 20 -12.97 -4.55 -24.96
CA LEU A 20 -14.07 -3.67 -24.58
C LEU A 20 -14.88 -4.21 -23.40
N LEU A 21 -15.18 -5.52 -23.39
CA LEU A 21 -15.99 -6.17 -22.35
C LEU A 21 -15.19 -6.45 -21.07
N LYS A 22 -13.91 -6.77 -21.20
CA LYS A 22 -13.06 -7.19 -20.07
C LYS A 22 -12.08 -6.12 -19.64
N GLY A 23 -12.00 -5.00 -20.35
CA GLY A 23 -11.18 -3.84 -19.98
C GLY A 23 -9.77 -4.23 -19.58
N ASP A 24 -9.22 -3.57 -18.55
CA ASP A 24 -7.98 -3.98 -17.88
C ASP A 24 -8.13 -5.38 -17.26
N ALA A 25 -8.02 -6.40 -18.11
CA ALA A 25 -8.16 -7.81 -17.78
C ALA A 25 -7.05 -8.32 -16.87
N ASN A 26 -6.10 -7.47 -16.47
CA ASN A 26 -5.08 -7.81 -15.49
C ASN A 26 -5.51 -7.48 -14.05
N THR A 27 -6.65 -6.80 -13.87
CA THR A 27 -7.17 -6.45 -12.54
C THR A 27 -7.42 -7.69 -11.69
N ALA A 28 -7.98 -8.78 -12.25
CA ALA A 28 -8.25 -10.00 -11.47
C ALA A 28 -6.95 -10.68 -10.98
N TYR A 29 -5.91 -10.71 -11.82
CA TYR A 29 -4.60 -11.23 -11.45
C TYR A 29 -3.95 -10.38 -10.35
N PHE A 30 -3.90 -9.06 -10.53
CA PHE A 30 -3.33 -8.16 -9.53
C PHE A 30 -4.14 -8.13 -8.22
N GLN A 31 -5.48 -8.20 -8.29
CA GLN A 31 -6.35 -8.36 -7.13
C GLN A 31 -6.09 -9.67 -6.41
N ALA A 32 -5.92 -10.79 -7.12
CA ALA A 32 -5.59 -12.08 -6.50
C ALA A 32 -4.26 -12.01 -5.74
N ILE A 33 -3.24 -11.36 -6.32
CA ILE A 33 -1.95 -11.13 -5.65
C ILE A 33 -2.11 -10.22 -4.44
N ALA A 34 -2.80 -9.08 -4.57
CA ALA A 34 -3.03 -8.14 -3.48
C ALA A 34 -3.82 -8.80 -2.32
N ASN A 35 -4.86 -9.56 -2.63
CA ASN A 35 -5.64 -10.33 -1.66
C ASN A 35 -4.81 -11.44 -1.01
N GLY A 36 -3.93 -12.10 -1.78
CA GLY A 36 -2.97 -13.06 -1.26
C GLY A 36 -2.02 -12.43 -0.25
N ARG A 37 -1.46 -11.26 -0.57
CA ARG A 37 -0.60 -10.49 0.35
C ARG A 37 -1.38 -10.04 1.58
N ARG A 38 -2.59 -9.48 1.41
CA ARG A 38 -3.45 -9.05 2.51
C ARG A 38 -3.74 -10.19 3.49
N ARG A 39 -4.03 -11.40 3.01
CA ARG A 39 -4.26 -12.57 3.88
C ARG A 39 -2.99 -13.00 4.62
N LYS A 40 -1.83 -13.01 3.95
CA LYS A 40 -0.55 -13.42 4.56
C LYS A 40 -0.04 -12.40 5.59
N CYS A 41 -0.27 -11.12 5.35
CA CYS A 41 0.23 -10.03 6.20
C CYS A 41 -0.80 -9.53 7.22
N ALA A 42 -2.02 -10.10 7.25
CA ALA A 42 -3.00 -9.74 8.27
C ALA A 42 -2.51 -10.22 9.63
N ILE A 43 -2.58 -9.33 10.63
CA ILE A 43 -2.34 -9.65 12.04
C ILE A 43 -3.72 -9.70 12.69
N PRO A 44 -4.33 -10.89 12.84
CA PRO A 44 -5.68 -11.02 13.39
C PRO A 44 -5.71 -10.85 14.91
N LEU A 45 -4.63 -11.20 15.59
CA LEU A 45 -4.46 -11.09 17.04
C LEU A 45 -3.07 -10.57 17.35
N LEU A 46 -2.98 -9.68 18.33
CA LEU A 46 -1.71 -9.15 18.83
C LEU A 46 -1.74 -9.10 20.35
N TRP A 47 -0.70 -9.59 21.00
CA TRP A 47 -0.53 -9.46 22.45
C TRP A 47 0.26 -8.19 22.77
N ASP A 48 -0.29 -7.37 23.66
CA ASP A 48 0.37 -6.24 24.30
C ASP A 48 0.51 -6.55 25.79
N GLY A 49 1.65 -7.16 26.17
CA GLY A 49 1.84 -7.74 27.49
C GLY A 49 0.78 -8.82 27.78
N ASP A 50 -0.04 -8.58 28.81
CA ASP A 50 -1.13 -9.48 29.22
C ASP A 50 -2.48 -9.17 28.54
N VAL A 51 -2.53 -8.17 27.66
CA VAL A 51 -3.75 -7.76 26.94
C VAL A 51 -3.74 -8.33 25.52
N LEU A 52 -4.84 -8.99 25.14
CA LEU A 52 -5.06 -9.46 23.77
C LEU A 52 -5.84 -8.42 22.96
N LEU A 53 -5.25 -7.95 21.87
CA LEU A 53 -5.91 -7.13 20.86
C LEU A 53 -6.40 -8.03 19.72
N ASP A 54 -7.71 -8.05 19.49
CA ASP A 54 -8.37 -8.83 18.42
C ASP A 54 -9.14 -7.92 17.41
N ASN A 55 -9.31 -6.65 17.75
CA ASN A 55 -9.87 -5.64 16.86
C ASN A 55 -8.78 -5.05 15.95
N PRO A 56 -8.94 -5.11 14.60
CA PRO A 56 -7.97 -4.55 13.67
C PRO A 56 -7.64 -3.08 13.87
N TYR A 57 -8.60 -2.28 14.36
CA TYR A 57 -8.36 -0.86 14.63
C TYR A 57 -7.40 -0.66 15.82
N ASP A 58 -7.59 -1.43 16.89
CA ASP A 58 -6.77 -1.35 18.09
C ASP A 58 -5.36 -1.89 17.81
N ILE A 59 -5.25 -2.98 17.05
CA ILE A 59 -3.97 -3.50 16.55
C ILE A 59 -3.22 -2.44 15.73
N SER A 60 -3.89 -1.79 14.78
CA SER A 60 -3.27 -0.76 13.94
C SER A 60 -2.82 0.45 14.77
N THR A 61 -3.63 0.87 15.74
CA THR A 61 -3.33 2.00 16.61
C THR A 61 -2.14 1.70 17.51
N HIS A 62 -2.12 0.51 18.12
CA HIS A 62 -1.00 0.06 18.96
C HIS A 62 0.31 0.00 18.17
N ILE A 63 0.31 -0.63 16.98
CA ILE A 63 1.50 -0.71 16.12
C ILE A 63 2.02 0.69 15.75
N TYR A 64 1.11 1.59 15.37
CA TYR A 64 1.47 2.97 15.03
C TYR A 64 2.10 3.69 16.21
N SER A 65 1.45 3.68 17.38
CA SER A 65 1.95 4.35 18.58
C SER A 65 3.30 3.79 19.02
N PHE A 66 3.46 2.46 19.05
CA PHE A 66 4.71 1.79 19.41
C PHE A 66 5.88 2.27 18.54
N TYR A 67 5.73 2.23 17.22
CA TYR A 67 6.81 2.65 16.33
C TYR A 67 7.01 4.16 16.30
N ASN A 68 5.94 4.93 16.47
CA ASN A 68 6.05 6.37 16.61
C ASN A 68 6.86 6.73 17.86
N GLU A 69 6.63 6.08 19.00
CA GLU A 69 7.43 6.27 20.21
C GLU A 69 8.88 5.77 20.04
N LEU A 70 9.06 4.57 19.48
CA LEU A 70 10.38 3.98 19.26
C LEU A 70 11.29 4.83 18.37
N PHE A 71 10.72 5.44 17.34
CA PHE A 71 11.44 6.28 16.37
C PHE A 71 11.25 7.77 16.58
N SER A 72 10.50 8.19 17.61
CA SER A 72 10.46 9.59 17.99
C SER A 72 11.85 10.04 18.38
N ALA A 73 12.25 11.21 17.91
CA ALA A 73 13.52 11.79 18.30
C ALA A 73 13.54 11.98 19.83
N GLU A 74 14.66 11.63 20.47
CA GLU A 74 14.88 12.01 21.85
C GLU A 74 14.66 13.52 22.00
N PRO A 75 14.10 14.00 23.14
CA PRO A 75 14.03 15.42 23.40
C PRO A 75 15.44 15.98 23.21
N ARG A 76 15.60 16.96 22.31
CA ARG A 76 16.91 17.57 22.03
C ARG A 76 17.58 17.90 23.36
N GLY A 77 18.63 17.15 23.69
CA GLY A 77 19.48 17.40 24.83
C GLY A 77 20.15 18.76 24.68
N GLY A 78 19.46 19.79 25.15
CA GLY A 78 19.99 21.03 25.69
C GLY A 78 21.12 21.72 24.94
N VAL A 79 20.98 22.03 23.65
CA VAL A 79 21.61 23.22 23.04
C VAL A 79 20.70 23.73 21.93
N SER A 80 20.17 24.94 22.09
CA SER A 80 19.51 25.70 21.03
C SER A 80 20.36 26.93 20.71
N LEU A 81 20.45 27.30 19.44
CA LEU A 81 21.03 28.59 19.08
C LEU A 81 20.21 29.70 19.71
N ARG A 82 20.91 30.73 20.18
CA ARG A 82 20.28 31.96 20.68
C ARG A 82 19.51 32.63 19.53
N ALA A 83 18.38 33.28 19.84
CA ALA A 83 17.49 33.84 18.81
C ALA A 83 18.20 34.87 17.89
N ASP A 84 19.27 35.46 18.40
CA ASP A 84 20.15 36.47 17.81
C ASP A 84 21.46 35.89 17.24
N PHE A 85 21.55 34.57 17.03
CA PHE A 85 22.78 33.94 16.55
C PHE A 85 23.19 34.41 15.15
N TRP A 86 22.22 34.68 14.27
CA TRP A 86 22.52 35.16 12.92
C TRP A 86 22.50 36.69 12.90
N PRO A 87 23.58 37.35 12.45
CA PRO A 87 23.54 38.78 12.22
C PRO A 87 22.50 39.06 11.15
N LEU A 88 21.64 40.07 11.39
CA LEU A 88 20.77 40.60 10.36
C LEU A 88 21.67 41.11 9.23
N ALA A 89 21.43 40.65 8.01
CA ALA A 89 22.17 41.11 6.85
C ALA A 89 21.94 42.62 6.68
N ASP A 90 23.05 43.37 6.60
CA ASP A 90 23.06 44.82 6.33
C ASP A 90 22.42 45.16 4.97
#